data_AF-A0A9P6UDP0-F1
#
_entry.id   AF-A0A9P6UDP0-F1
#
_cell.length_a   1.000
_cell.length_b   1.000
_cell.length_c   1.000
_cell.angle_alpha   90.00
_cell.angle_beta   90.00
_cell.angle_gamma   90.00
#
_symmetry.space_group_name_H-M   'P 1'
#
loop_
_entity.id
_entity.type
_entity.pdbx_description
1 polymer ?
#
loop_
_entity_poly.entity_id
_entity_poly.type
_entity_poly.pdbx_seq_one_letter_code
_entity_poly.pdbx_strand_id
1 'polypeptide(L)'
;MCNLKTSSLYDCTKGQDPIFKSDCKEPGRCTSTQVSISADAVFKATADDRCIDGCTCGDKGKACTSTFPPECKLPPASIVDCSGSGTQPTNPQRCETGACVVSNGEDRCSNDKCTCPGTIPVCGFNLPKECNAKPNTIYHCPN
;
A
#
# COMPACT_ATOMS: atom_id res chain seq x y z
N MET A 1 4.95 -3.30 -24.68
CA MET A 1 5.23 -3.23 -23.23
C MET A 1 5.88 -1.90 -22.95
N CYS A 2 5.26 -1.05 -22.13
CA CYS A 2 5.82 0.25 -21.76
C CYS A 2 6.76 0.04 -20.56
N ASN A 3 8.07 0.18 -20.75
CA ASN A 3 9.09 -0.02 -19.71
C ASN A 3 9.18 1.18 -18.74
N LEU A 4 8.04 1.56 -18.15
CA LEU A 4 7.96 2.68 -17.23
C LEU A 4 8.40 2.24 -15.82
N LYS A 5 9.12 3.11 -15.13
CA LYS A 5 9.57 2.92 -13.75
C LYS A 5 8.54 3.51 -12.80
N THR A 6 8.21 2.79 -11.73
CA THR A 6 7.23 3.22 -10.72
C THR A 6 7.72 4.36 -9.82
N SER A 7 9.04 4.59 -9.75
CA SER A 7 9.69 5.62 -8.94
C SER A 7 10.15 6.83 -9.75
N SER A 8 9.66 7.00 -10.98
CA SER A 8 10.02 8.13 -11.84
C SER A 8 8.80 8.98 -12.18
N LEU A 9 9.06 10.27 -12.34
CA LEU A 9 8.11 11.27 -12.80
C LEU A 9 8.11 11.30 -14.33
N TYR A 10 6.93 11.35 -14.92
CA TYR A 10 6.73 11.42 -16.36
C TYR A 10 5.81 12.60 -16.70
N ASP A 11 6.10 13.29 -17.80
CA ASP A 11 5.16 14.23 -18.41
C ASP A 11 4.27 13.47 -19.39
N CYS A 12 2.95 13.53 -19.17
CA CYS A 12 1.98 12.88 -20.05
C CYS A 12 1.20 13.93 -20.85
N THR A 13 1.20 13.78 -22.17
CA THR A 13 0.32 14.53 -23.07
C THR A 13 -0.72 13.58 -23.65
N LYS A 14 -1.99 14.01 -23.72
CA LYS A 14 -3.09 13.17 -24.22
C LYS A 14 -2.77 12.63 -25.61
N GLY A 15 -2.76 11.30 -25.75
CA GLY A 15 -2.51 10.61 -27.02
C GLY A 15 -1.03 10.44 -27.39
N GLN A 16 -0.10 10.77 -26.49
CA GLN A 16 1.34 10.53 -26.66
C GLN A 16 1.87 9.58 -25.58
N ASP A 17 3.01 8.94 -25.87
CA ASP A 17 3.73 8.14 -24.89
C ASP A 17 4.26 9.03 -23.74
N PRO A 18 4.25 8.55 -22.48
CA PRO A 18 4.79 9.29 -21.34
C PRO A 18 6.27 9.61 -21.54
N ILE A 19 6.63 10.89 -21.37
CA ILE A 19 8.00 11.36 -21.52
C ILE A 19 8.65 11.35 -20.14
N PHE A 20 9.76 10.63 -19.99
CA PHE A 20 10.52 10.61 -18.75
C PHE A 20 10.99 12.03 -18.37
N LYS A 21 10.69 12.43 -17.14
CA LYS A 21 11.06 13.75 -16.60
C LYS A 21 12.22 13.66 -15.63
N SER A 22 12.08 12.81 -14.60
CA SER A 22 13.12 12.62 -13.58
C SER A 22 12.86 11.39 -12.73
N ASP A 23 13.92 10.71 -12.27
CA ASP A 23 13.80 9.70 -11.21
C ASP A 23 13.60 10.38 -9.84
N CYS A 24 12.74 9.84 -8.98
CA CYS A 24 12.70 10.26 -7.59
C CYS A 24 13.97 9.74 -6.89
N LYS A 25 14.68 10.65 -6.21
CA LYS A 25 15.94 10.34 -5.54
C LYS A 25 15.69 9.37 -4.40
N GLU A 26 16.25 8.16 -4.45
CA GLU A 26 16.15 7.13 -3.40
C GLU A 26 16.48 7.73 -2.00
N PRO A 27 15.64 7.47 -0.97
CA PRO A 27 14.47 6.57 -0.90
C PRO A 27 13.21 7.02 -1.65
N GLY A 28 13.24 8.18 -2.30
CA GLY A 28 12.09 8.90 -2.84
C GLY A 28 11.12 8.08 -3.70
N ARG A 29 9.83 8.36 -3.52
CA ARG A 29 8.74 7.77 -4.32
C ARG A 29 7.91 8.84 -5.01
N CYS A 30 7.30 8.46 -6.13
CA CYS A 30 6.32 9.29 -6.82
C CYS A 30 4.97 9.18 -6.09
N THR A 31 4.34 10.31 -5.77
CA THR A 31 2.98 10.35 -5.24
C THR A 31 2.10 11.22 -6.11
N SER A 32 0.83 10.83 -6.25
CA SER A 32 -0.21 11.58 -6.94
C SER A 32 -1.29 11.96 -5.93
N THR A 33 -1.63 13.24 -5.86
CA THR A 33 -2.61 13.78 -4.91
C THR A 33 -4.07 13.40 -5.27
N GLN A 34 -4.28 12.61 -6.31
CA GLN A 34 -5.61 12.15 -6.72
C GLN A 34 -5.70 10.63 -6.58
N VAL A 35 -6.13 10.18 -5.41
CA VAL A 35 -6.75 8.85 -5.26
C VAL A 35 -8.05 8.89 -6.06
N SER A 36 -8.00 8.43 -7.30
CA SER A 36 -9.20 8.24 -8.12
C SER A 36 -9.01 7.01 -8.99
N ILE A 37 -9.07 5.85 -8.32
CA ILE A 37 -9.65 4.63 -8.86
C ILE A 37 -11.10 4.94 -9.26
N SER A 38 -11.25 5.60 -10.40
CA SER A 38 -12.48 5.58 -11.17
C SER A 38 -12.26 4.59 -12.30
N ALA A 39 -13.20 3.64 -12.44
CA ALA A 39 -13.14 2.54 -13.41
C ALA A 39 -13.11 3.01 -14.88
N ASP A 40 -13.20 4.32 -15.12
CA ASP A 40 -13.04 5.02 -16.39
C ASP A 40 -11.67 5.70 -16.52
N ALA A 41 -10.59 5.01 -16.11
CA ALA A 41 -9.23 5.54 -16.04
C ALA A 41 -8.67 5.95 -17.42
N VAL A 42 -9.08 7.11 -17.91
CA VAL A 42 -8.27 7.92 -18.82
C VAL A 42 -7.11 8.43 -17.98
N PHE A 43 -5.89 7.92 -18.23
CA PHE A 43 -4.66 8.43 -17.64
C PHE A 43 -4.62 9.96 -17.74
N LYS A 44 -4.99 10.64 -16.66
CA LYS A 44 -4.85 12.08 -16.53
C LYS A 44 -3.66 12.30 -15.60
N ALA A 45 -2.53 12.71 -16.17
CA ALA A 45 -1.50 13.37 -15.37
C ALA A 45 -2.12 14.66 -14.85
N THR A 46 -2.53 14.65 -13.59
CA THR A 46 -2.81 15.88 -12.88
C THR A 46 -1.46 16.50 -12.54
N ALA A 47 -1.33 17.82 -12.67
CA ALA A 47 -0.08 18.57 -12.50
C ALA A 47 0.53 18.51 -11.08
N ASP A 48 0.11 17.56 -10.24
CA ASP A 48 0.47 17.42 -8.85
C ASP A 48 1.24 16.13 -8.52
N ASP A 49 1.60 15.35 -9.54
CA ASP A 49 2.54 14.24 -9.37
C ASP A 49 3.91 14.81 -8.93
N ARG A 50 4.39 14.36 -7.78
CA ARG A 50 5.61 14.90 -7.16
C ARG A 50 6.44 13.80 -6.51
N CYS A 51 7.75 14.00 -6.49
CA CYS A 51 8.63 13.16 -5.70
C CYS A 51 8.56 13.58 -4.23
N ILE A 52 8.20 12.63 -3.37
CA ILE A 52 8.31 12.78 -1.92
C ILE A 52 9.43 11.87 -1.41
N ASP A 53 10.00 12.21 -0.26
CA ASP A 53 10.95 11.34 0.41
C ASP A 53 10.27 10.00 0.75
N GLY A 54 10.87 8.87 0.39
CA GLY A 54 10.23 7.57 0.59
C GLY A 54 10.13 7.15 2.04
N CYS A 55 10.85 7.82 2.94
CA CYS A 55 10.72 7.64 4.38
C CYS A 55 9.67 8.58 4.98
N THR A 56 8.94 9.32 4.16
CA THR A 56 7.80 10.15 4.59
C THR A 56 6.48 9.54 4.14
N CYS A 57 5.44 9.89 4.88
CA CYS A 57 4.08 9.43 4.64
C CYS A 57 3.52 10.00 3.33
N GLY A 58 2.78 9.17 2.59
CA GLY A 58 2.10 9.59 1.36
C GLY A 58 0.80 10.34 1.67
N ASP A 59 0.07 9.88 2.69
CA ASP A 59 -1.22 10.40 3.10
C ASP A 59 -1.33 10.41 4.63
N LYS A 60 -2.39 11.08 5.14
CA LYS A 60 -2.74 11.05 6.56
C LYS A 60 -3.42 9.72 6.90
N GLY A 61 -3.02 9.11 8.02
CA GLY A 61 -3.62 7.88 8.54
C GLY A 61 -2.57 6.90 9.03
N LYS A 62 -2.98 5.66 9.29
CA LYS A 62 -2.04 4.60 9.63
C LYS A 62 -1.47 3.94 8.38
N ALA A 63 -0.16 3.70 8.37
CA ALA A 63 0.55 3.07 7.26
C ALA A 63 1.45 1.93 7.74
N CYS A 64 1.52 0.84 7.00
CA CYS A 64 2.41 -0.27 7.28
C CYS A 64 3.84 0.11 6.93
N THR A 65 4.78 -0.24 7.81
CA THR A 65 6.22 -0.03 7.56
C THR A 65 6.73 -0.81 6.35
N SER A 66 6.01 -1.85 5.90
CA SER A 66 6.28 -2.58 4.66
C SER A 66 6.05 -1.76 3.38
N THR A 67 5.28 -0.67 3.45
CA THR A 67 5.09 0.26 2.33
C THR A 67 6.24 1.27 2.19
N PHE A 68 7.13 1.30 3.18
CA PHE A 68 8.30 2.15 3.19
C PHE A 68 9.53 1.35 2.74
N PRO A 69 10.48 1.99 2.08
CA PRO A 69 11.72 1.34 1.69
C PRO A 69 12.53 0.89 2.94
N PRO A 70 13.29 -0.21 2.84
CA PRO A 70 14.04 -0.78 3.96
C PRO A 70 15.13 0.15 4.50
N GLU A 71 15.61 1.10 3.68
CA GLU A 71 16.60 2.10 4.08
C GLU A 71 16.08 3.10 5.12
N CYS A 72 14.76 3.21 5.28
CA CYS A 72 14.13 4.05 6.29
C CYS A 72 14.30 3.52 7.72
N LYS A 73 14.88 2.33 7.89
CA LYS A 73 15.16 1.68 9.20
C LYS A 73 13.94 1.60 10.11
N LEU A 74 12.74 1.52 9.51
CA LEU A 74 11.50 1.35 10.25
C LEU A 74 11.38 -0.09 10.73
N PRO A 75 10.78 -0.32 11.92
CA PRO A 75 10.61 -1.67 12.43
C PRO A 75 9.71 -2.47 11.49
N PRO A 76 10.12 -3.70 11.09
CA PRO A 76 9.34 -4.53 10.19
C PRO A 76 8.06 -5.02 10.87
N ALA A 77 7.03 -5.26 10.06
CA ALA A 77 5.69 -5.68 10.52
C ALA A 77 5.12 -4.74 11.60
N SER A 78 5.36 -3.44 11.43
CA SER A 78 4.81 -2.40 12.29
C SER A 78 3.88 -1.52 11.50
N ILE A 79 3.03 -0.82 12.24
CA ILE A 79 2.21 0.26 11.72
C ILE A 79 2.71 1.57 12.29
N VAL A 80 2.70 2.62 11.49
CA VAL A 80 3.10 3.97 11.86
C VAL A 80 1.95 4.93 11.64
N ASP A 81 1.90 5.98 12.45
CA ASP A 81 0.94 7.08 12.33
C ASP A 81 1.53 8.20 11.46
N CYS A 82 0.80 8.53 10.40
CA CYS A 82 1.11 9.59 9.47
C CYS A 82 0.21 10.79 9.71
N SER A 83 0.79 11.93 10.07
CA SER A 83 0.03 13.18 10.28
C SER A 83 -0.43 13.81 8.95
N GLY A 84 0.25 13.52 7.85
CA GLY A 84 -0.09 13.97 6.50
C GLY A 84 0.97 13.63 5.46
N SER A 85 0.71 13.99 4.21
CA SER A 85 1.64 13.81 3.10
C SER A 85 2.96 14.55 3.35
N GLY A 86 4.10 13.89 3.13
CA GLY A 86 5.44 14.43 3.37
C GLY A 86 5.84 14.51 4.85
N THR A 87 5.01 14.03 5.79
CA THR A 87 5.35 14.00 7.22
C THR A 87 6.14 12.74 7.59
N GLN A 88 6.97 12.84 8.63
CA GLN A 88 7.71 11.68 9.12
C GLN A 88 6.76 10.73 9.86
N PRO A 89 6.83 9.41 9.60
CA PRO A 89 6.03 8.43 10.32
C PRO A 89 6.38 8.46 11.82
N THR A 90 5.35 8.52 12.65
CA THR A 90 5.48 8.56 14.11
C THR A 90 4.80 7.35 14.75
N ASN A 91 5.07 7.11 16.03
CA ASN A 91 4.42 6.08 16.82
C ASN A 91 4.47 4.66 16.18
N PRO A 92 5.66 4.11 15.91
CA PRO A 92 5.78 2.78 15.33
C PRO A 92 5.28 1.71 16.30
N GLN A 93 4.09 1.20 16.04
CA GLN A 93 3.50 0.10 16.79
C GLN A 93 3.76 -1.21 16.06
N ARG A 94 4.56 -2.10 16.66
CA ARG A 94 4.77 -3.44 16.12
C ARG A 94 3.49 -4.25 16.28
N CYS A 95 3.11 -4.99 15.23
CA CYS A 95 2.02 -5.95 15.32
C CYS A 95 2.51 -7.16 16.14
N GLU A 96 1.96 -7.36 17.35
CA GLU A 96 2.46 -8.39 18.29
C GLU A 96 2.20 -9.82 17.82
N THR A 97 1.11 -10.07 17.09
CA THR A 97 0.65 -11.43 16.73
C THR A 97 0.42 -11.66 15.24
N GLY A 98 0.69 -10.66 14.39
CA GLY A 98 0.47 -10.80 12.95
C GLY A 98 1.19 -9.79 12.09
N ALA A 99 0.83 -9.76 10.80
CA ALA A 99 1.42 -8.85 9.83
C ALA A 99 0.60 -7.55 9.73
N CYS A 100 1.26 -6.47 9.34
CA CYS A 100 0.57 -5.26 8.94
C CYS A 100 -0.06 -5.48 7.56
N VAL A 101 -1.36 -5.24 7.44
CA VAL A 101 -2.14 -5.46 6.23
C VAL A 101 -2.53 -4.12 5.63
N VAL A 102 -2.11 -3.90 4.39
CA VAL A 102 -2.46 -2.71 3.62
C VAL A 102 -3.93 -2.80 3.22
N SER A 103 -4.74 -1.80 3.59
CA SER A 103 -6.19 -1.76 3.31
C SER A 103 -6.51 -0.57 2.38
N ASN A 104 -7.70 -0.56 1.74
CA ASN A 104 -8.18 0.58 0.94
C ASN A 104 -8.51 1.84 1.80
N GLY A 105 -7.96 1.93 3.00
CA GLY A 105 -8.19 2.96 4.00
C GLY A 105 -6.96 3.01 4.91
N GLU A 106 -7.16 3.12 6.22
CA GLU A 106 -6.05 3.02 7.16
C GLU A 106 -5.53 1.60 7.24
N ASP A 107 -4.20 1.46 7.20
CA ASP A 107 -3.55 0.18 7.41
C ASP A 107 -3.85 -0.32 8.82
N ARG A 108 -3.71 -1.62 9.03
CA ARG A 108 -4.00 -2.23 10.32
C ARG A 108 -3.11 -3.42 10.59
N CYS A 109 -2.76 -3.60 11.86
CA CYS A 109 -2.23 -4.86 12.32
C CYS A 109 -3.34 -5.90 12.25
N SER A 110 -3.15 -6.93 11.42
CA SER A 110 -4.03 -8.09 11.48
C SER A 110 -3.63 -8.92 12.69
N ASN A 111 -4.37 -8.79 13.78
CA ASN A 111 -4.23 -9.68 14.95
C ASN A 111 -4.83 -11.07 14.68
N ASP A 112 -5.38 -11.25 13.50
CA ASP A 112 -6.35 -12.29 13.23
C ASP A 112 -5.85 -13.01 11.98
N LYS A 113 -4.94 -13.96 12.25
CA LYS A 113 -4.30 -14.84 11.26
C LYS A 113 -5.32 -15.63 10.43
N CYS A 114 -6.59 -15.56 10.80
CA CYS A 114 -7.70 -16.33 10.23
C CYS A 114 -8.84 -15.44 9.77
N THR A 115 -8.63 -14.13 9.67
CA THR A 115 -9.64 -13.23 9.11
C THR A 115 -9.80 -13.54 7.64
N CYS A 116 -11.05 -13.61 7.21
CA CYS A 116 -11.34 -13.83 5.81
C CYS A 116 -10.82 -12.69 4.93
N PRO A 117 -10.23 -13.01 3.77
CA PRO A 117 -9.76 -12.01 2.81
C PRO A 117 -10.90 -11.23 2.13
N GLY A 118 -12.15 -11.64 2.35
CA GLY A 118 -13.34 -10.96 1.85
C GLY A 118 -14.62 -11.62 2.36
N THR A 119 -15.75 -11.19 1.81
CA THR A 119 -17.09 -11.72 2.09
C THR A 119 -17.41 -13.00 1.32
N ILE A 120 -16.50 -13.42 0.44
CA ILE A 120 -16.65 -14.65 -0.33
C ILE A 120 -16.29 -15.87 0.55
N PRO A 121 -17.03 -16.98 0.43
CA PRO A 121 -16.69 -18.21 1.11
C PRO A 121 -15.32 -18.71 0.66
N VAL A 122 -14.49 -19.12 1.63
CA VAL A 122 -13.12 -19.59 1.38
C VAL A 122 -12.96 -21.05 1.80
N CYS A 123 -12.23 -21.83 1.00
CA CYS A 123 -11.87 -23.19 1.40
C CYS A 123 -10.82 -23.15 2.51
N GLY A 124 -10.94 -24.02 3.51
CA GLY A 124 -10.01 -24.10 4.64
C GLY A 124 -8.56 -24.39 4.25
N PHE A 125 -8.31 -24.98 3.07
CA PHE A 125 -6.96 -25.12 2.52
C PHE A 125 -6.32 -23.78 2.10
N ASN A 126 -7.14 -22.79 1.71
CA ASN A 126 -6.66 -21.44 1.40
C ASN A 126 -6.44 -20.59 2.65
N LEU A 127 -6.88 -21.07 3.82
CA LEU A 127 -6.59 -20.43 5.09
C LEU A 127 -5.21 -20.87 5.60
N PRO A 128 -4.48 -20.00 6.32
CA PRO A 128 -3.20 -20.35 6.91
C PRO A 128 -3.32 -21.60 7.79
N LYS A 129 -2.31 -22.48 7.77
CA LYS A 129 -2.28 -23.70 8.61
C LYS A 129 -2.45 -23.39 10.11
N GLU A 130 -2.06 -22.18 10.51
CA GLU A 130 -2.18 -21.64 11.86
C GLU A 130 -3.64 -21.51 12.33
N CYS A 131 -4.60 -21.52 11.39
CA CYS A 131 -6.03 -21.40 11.65
C CYS A 131 -6.73 -22.71 11.98
N ASN A 132 -6.02 -23.85 11.93
CA ASN A 132 -6.61 -25.17 12.12
C ASN A 132 -7.89 -25.41 11.28
N ALA A 133 -8.00 -24.72 10.15
CA ALA A 133 -9.13 -24.86 9.25
C ALA A 133 -9.07 -26.22 8.57
N LYS A 134 -10.20 -26.92 8.52
CA LYS A 134 -10.26 -28.22 7.85
C LYS A 134 -10.07 -28.00 6.34
N PRO A 135 -9.10 -28.68 5.69
CA PRO A 135 -8.73 -28.39 4.30
C PRO A 135 -9.89 -28.59 3.31
N ASN A 136 -10.82 -29.49 3.64
CA ASN A 136 -11.99 -29.83 2.82
C ASN A 136 -13.29 -29.20 3.35
N THR A 137 -13.22 -28.06 4.02
CA THR A 137 -14.40 -27.35 4.56
C THR A 137 -14.44 -25.94 4.01
N ILE A 138 -15.63 -25.51 3.58
CA ILE A 138 -15.89 -24.14 3.14
C ILE A 138 -16.28 -23.32 4.37
N TYR A 139 -15.59 -22.22 4.59
CA TYR A 139 -15.85 -21.28 5.68
C TYR A 139 -16.59 -20.06 5.11
N HIS A 140 -17.71 -19.72 5.74
CA HIS A 140 -18.47 -18.51 5.44
C HIS A 140 -18.02 -17.40 6.37
N CYS A 141 -17.76 -16.25 5.79
CA CYS A 141 -17.29 -15.06 6.49
C CYS A 141 -18.50 -14.16 6.69
N PRO A 142 -19.03 -14.02 7.92
CA PRO A 142 -20.15 -13.13 8.17
C PRO A 142 -19.72 -11.68 7.90
N ASN A 143 -20.64 -10.91 7.29
CA ASN A 143 -20.52 -9.45 7.18
C ASN A 143 -20.43 -8.79 8.55
#